data_AF-A0AA49JBH1-F1
#
_entry.id   AF-A0AA49JBH1-F1
#
_cell.length_a   1.000
_cell.length_b   1.000
_cell.length_c   1.000
_cell.angle_alpha   90.00
_cell.angle_beta   90.00
_cell.angle_gamma   90.00
#
_symmetry.space_group_name_H-M   'P 1'
#
loop_
_entity.id
_entity.type
_entity.pdbx_description
1 polymer ?
#
loop_
_entity_poly.entity_id
_entity_poly.type
_entity_poly.pdbx_seq_one_letter_code
_entity_poly.pdbx_strand_id
1 'polypeptide(L)' 'MDIEKEELERKLKDIETIEFGDTVEDVSSSLLIVMTLFEVDDHPEVIKACKYKLFEGISLLKKFGDKEQAKEIEDKIKE' A
#
# COMPACT_ATOMS: atom_id res chain seq x y z
N MET A 1 27.31 8.43 8.43
CA MET A 1 26.08 7.63 8.53
C MET A 1 24.96 8.59 8.22
N ASP A 2 24.28 8.37 7.10
CA ASP A 2 23.30 9.32 6.57
C ASP A 2 21.92 8.90 7.08
N ILE A 3 21.44 9.61 8.10
CA ILE A 3 20.24 9.23 8.87
C ILE A 3 19.02 9.21 7.95
N GLU A 4 18.95 10.14 6.99
CA GLU A 4 17.83 10.25 6.04
C GLU A 4 17.78 9.04 5.10
N LYS A 5 18.95 8.62 4.62
CA LYS A 5 19.06 7.42 3.77
C LYS A 5 18.64 6.15 4.53
N GLU A 6 19.08 6.00 5.78
CA GLU A 6 18.72 4.84 6.60
C GLU A 6 17.24 4.83 7.00
N GLU A 7 16.61 5.99 7.13
CA GLU A 7 15.16 6.09 7.33
C GLU A 7 14.40 5.66 6.07
N LEU A 8 14.80 6.17 4.91
CA LEU A 8 14.20 5.79 3.63
C LEU A 8 14.28 4.28 3.37
N GLU A 9 15.46 3.68 3.55
CA GLU A 9 15.66 2.24 3.37
C GLU A 9 14.78 1.41 4.30
N ARG A 10 14.57 1.86 5.54
CA ARG A 10 13.66 1.20 6.49
C ARG A 10 12.21 1.30 6.06
N LYS A 11 11.73 2.48 5.66
CA LYS A 11 10.37 2.67 5.16
C LYS A 11 10.06 1.78 3.96
N LEU A 12 10.98 1.74 2.99
CA LEU A 12 10.84 0.90 1.80
C LEU A 12 10.77 -0.58 2.17
N LYS A 13 11.65 -1.02 3.07
CA LYS A 13 11.64 -2.41 3.55
C LYS A 13 10.34 -2.76 4.28
N ASP A 14 9.84 -1.87 5.13
CA ASP A 14 8.60 -2.09 5.86
C ASP A 14 7.43 -2.27 4.87
N ILE A 15 7.34 -1.43 3.83
CA ILE A 15 6.32 -1.57 2.77
C ILE A 15 6.45 -2.89 2.02
N GLU A 16 7.67 -3.31 1.67
CA GLU A 16 7.91 -4.57 0.97
C GLU A 16 7.47 -5.78 1.79
N THR A 17 7.64 -5.72 3.12
CA THR A 17 7.25 -6.80 4.04
C THR A 17 5.74 -6.91 4.30
N ILE A 18 4.93 -5.98 3.79
CA ILE A 18 3.48 -6.08 3.91
C ILE A 18 2.97 -7.23 3.04
N GLU A 19 2.45 -8.24 3.71
CA GLU A 19 1.79 -9.40 3.11
C GLU A 19 0.27 -9.24 3.17
N PHE A 20 -0.40 -9.72 2.11
CA PHE A 20 -1.85 -9.78 2.04
C PHE A 20 -2.31 -11.19 2.44
N GLY A 21 -3.32 -11.26 3.31
CA GLY A 21 -3.94 -12.54 3.67
C GLY A 21 -4.89 -13.08 2.60
N ASP A 22 -5.55 -14.19 2.94
CA ASP A 22 -6.40 -14.95 2.02
C ASP A 22 -7.88 -14.59 2.09
N THR A 23 -8.24 -13.62 2.94
CA THR A 23 -9.62 -13.12 3.09
C THR A 23 -9.72 -11.65 2.69
N VAL A 24 -10.94 -11.20 2.38
CA VAL A 24 -11.21 -9.78 2.12
C VAL A 24 -10.77 -8.94 3.31
N GLU A 25 -11.12 -9.34 4.54
CA GLU A 25 -10.81 -8.59 5.76
C GLU A 25 -9.30 -8.43 5.98
N ASP A 26 -8.51 -9.48 5.73
CA ASP A 26 -7.04 -9.41 5.81
C ASP A 26 -6.48 -8.44 4.76
N VAL A 27 -6.95 -8.54 3.52
CA VAL A 27 -6.50 -7.67 2.43
C VAL A 27 -6.86 -6.21 2.72
N SER A 28 -8.09 -5.93 3.16
CA SER A 28 -8.55 -4.59 3.51
C SER A 28 -7.74 -3.99 4.65
N SER A 29 -7.39 -4.80 5.66
CA SER A 29 -6.58 -4.36 6.80
C SER A 29 -5.17 -3.99 6.36
N SER A 30 -4.52 -4.83 5.55
CA SER A 30 -3.18 -4.52 4.99
C SER A 30 -3.22 -3.30 4.06
N LEU A 31 -4.27 -3.16 3.24
CA LEU A 31 -4.46 -1.99 2.36
C LEU A 31 -4.59 -0.68 3.14
N LEU A 32 -5.26 -0.68 4.29
CA LEU A 32 -5.39 0.50 5.15
C LEU A 32 -4.02 0.99 5.66
N ILE A 33 -3.12 0.07 6.00
CA ILE A 33 -1.75 0.40 6.42
C ILE A 33 -0.99 1.07 5.28
N VAL A 34 -1.01 0.45 4.09
CA VAL A 34 -0.32 1.00 2.91
C VAL A 34 -0.91 2.35 2.50
N MET A 35 -2.24 2.51 2.57
CA MET A 35 -2.91 3.78 2.30
C MET A 35 -2.49 4.87 3.27
N THR A 36 -2.40 4.55 4.56
CA THR A 36 -1.95 5.52 5.57
C THR A 36 -0.54 6.01 5.25
N LEU A 37 0.38 5.10 4.92
CA LEU A 37 1.75 5.45 4.52
C LEU A 37 1.78 6.31 3.24
N PHE A 38 0.93 5.99 2.26
CA PHE A 38 0.79 6.75 1.02
C PHE A 38 0.32 8.19 1.26
N GLU A 39 -0.57 8.42 2.22
CA GLU A 39 -1.14 9.75 2.49
C GLU A 39 -0.22 10.64 3.35
N VAL A 40 0.62 10.05 4.21
CA VAL A 40 1.45 10.81 5.16
C VAL A 40 2.89 11.05 4.70
N ASP A 41 3.40 10.27 3.75
CA ASP A 41 4.79 10.37 3.28
C ASP A 41 4.88 11.15 1.96
N ASP A 42 5.87 12.03 1.85
CA ASP A 42 6.11 12.88 0.68
C ASP A 42 7.29 12.40 -0.19
N HIS A 43 8.02 11.37 0.25
CA HIS A 43 9.19 10.90 -0.48
C HIS A 43 8.76 10.12 -1.73
N PRO A 44 9.20 10.51 -2.94
CA PRO A 44 8.73 9.90 -4.19
C PRO A 44 8.90 8.39 -4.28
N GLU A 45 9.98 7.85 -3.71
CA GLU A 45 10.22 6.41 -3.69
C GLU A 45 9.27 5.65 -2.77
N VAL A 46 8.93 6.24 -1.61
CA VAL A 46 7.98 5.67 -0.65
C VAL A 46 6.58 5.66 -1.27
N ILE A 47 6.16 6.80 -1.84
CA ILE A 47 4.90 6.93 -2.58
C ILE A 47 4.82 5.87 -3.68
N LYS A 48 5.89 5.69 -4.45
CA LYS A 48 5.95 4.69 -5.52
C LYS A 48 5.80 3.27 -4.98
N ALA A 49 6.51 2.92 -3.91
CA ALA A 49 6.40 1.61 -3.26
C ALA A 49 4.99 1.34 -2.72
N CYS A 50 4.38 2.34 -2.07
CA CYS A 50 3.00 2.26 -1.62
C CYS A 50 2.03 2.02 -2.80
N LYS A 51 2.16 2.78 -3.91
CA LYS A 51 1.29 2.56 -5.08
C LYS A 51 1.38 1.13 -5.62
N TYR A 52 2.58 0.55 -5.70
CA TYR A 52 2.71 -0.86 -6.12
C TYR A 52 1.96 -1.81 -5.19
N LYS A 53 2.16 -1.67 -3.86
CA LYS A 53 1.45 -2.49 -2.88
C LYS A 53 -0.07 -2.29 -2.90
N LEU A 54 -0.54 -1.05 -3.09
CA LEU A 54 -1.97 -0.76 -3.25
C LEU A 54 -2.53 -1.48 -4.47
N PHE A 55 -1.84 -1.46 -5.62
CA PHE A 55 -2.28 -2.20 -6.81
C PHE A 55 -2.31 -3.71 -6.62
N GLU A 56 -1.36 -4.28 -5.88
CA GLU A 56 -1.38 -5.69 -5.50
C GLU A 56 -2.65 -6.02 -4.67
N GLY A 57 -2.92 -5.26 -3.61
CA GLY A 57 -4.08 -5.49 -2.75
C GLY A 57 -5.41 -5.22 -3.46
N ILE A 58 -5.51 -4.18 -4.29
CA ILE A 58 -6.69 -3.92 -5.16
C ILE A 58 -6.99 -5.12 -6.05
N SER A 59 -5.94 -5.72 -6.63
CA SER A 59 -6.09 -6.89 -7.50
C SER A 59 -6.62 -8.11 -6.72
N LEU A 60 -6.20 -8.26 -5.47
CA LEU A 60 -6.72 -9.30 -4.57
C LEU A 60 -8.17 -9.05 -4.16
N LEU A 61 -8.55 -7.83 -3.79
CA LEU A 61 -9.96 -7.47 -3.50
C LEU A 61 -10.88 -7.81 -4.68
N LYS A 62 -10.48 -7.43 -5.91
CA LYS A 62 -11.22 -7.77 -7.13
C LYS A 62 -11.37 -9.27 -7.33
N LYS A 63 -10.34 -10.05 -6.99
CA LYS A 63 -10.35 -11.53 -7.06
C LYS A 63 -11.26 -12.14 -6.02
N PHE A 64 -11.32 -11.58 -4.81
CA PHE A 64 -12.18 -12.03 -3.72
C PHE A 64 -13.63 -11.56 -3.84
N GLY A 65 -13.91 -10.65 -4.78
CA GLY A 65 -15.27 -10.23 -5.14
C GLY A 65 -15.66 -8.85 -4.62
N ASP A 66 -14.81 -8.20 -3.83
CA ASP A 66 -15.03 -6.84 -3.33
C ASP A 66 -14.56 -5.79 -4.36
N LYS A 67 -15.38 -5.60 -5.38
CA LYS A 67 -15.09 -4.66 -6.47
C LYS A 67 -15.36 -3.21 -6.09
N GLU A 68 -16.19 -2.98 -5.08
CA GLU A 68 -16.57 -1.64 -4.64
C GLU A 68 -15.39 -0.99 -3.89
N GLN A 69 -14.88 -1.66 -2.86
CA GLN A 69 -13.70 -1.17 -2.13
C GLN A 69 -12.48 -1.05 -3.03
N ALA A 70 -12.26 -2.03 -3.93
CA ALA A 70 -11.16 -1.97 -4.90
C ALA A 70 -11.23 -0.72 -5.78
N LYS A 71 -12.44 -0.29 -6.16
CA LYS A 71 -12.65 0.91 -6.99
C LYS A 71 -12.42 2.19 -6.18
N GLU A 72 -12.91 2.26 -4.95
CA GLU A 72 -12.69 3.41 -4.07
C GLU A 72 -11.21 3.70 -3.86
N ILE A 73 -10.40 2.66 -3.64
CA ILE A 73 -8.96 2.80 -3.46
C ILE A 73 -8.30 3.20 -4.80
N GLU A 74 -8.71 2.61 -5.93
CA GLU A 74 -8.20 2.99 -7.25
C GLU A 74 -8.43 4.45 -7.60
N ASP A 75 -9.57 5.02 -7.21
CA ASP A 75 -9.89 6.41 -7.49
C ASP A 75 -9.02 7.34 -6.63
N LYS A 76 -8.78 7.01 -5.35
CA LYS A 76 -7.90 7.79 -4.45
C LYS A 76 -6.44 7.86 -4.89
N ILE A 77 -5.89 6.82 -5.51
CA ILE A 77 -4.46 6.78 -5.90
C ILE A 77 -4.16 7.40 -7.28
N LYS A 78 -5.21 7.76 -8.03
CA LYS A 78 -5.12 8.40 -9.35
C LYS A 78 -5.17 9.93 -9.28
N GLU A 79 -5.71 10.48 -8.20
CA GLU A 79 -5.63 11.91 -7.88
C GLU A 79 -4.18 12.33 -7.58
#